data_AF-A0A935MBJ0-F1
#
_entry.id   AF-A0A935MBJ0-F1
#
_cell.length_a   1.000
_cell.length_b   1.000
_cell.length_c   1.000
_cell.angle_alpha   90.00
_cell.angle_beta   90.00
_cell.angle_gamma   90.00
#
_symmetry.space_group_name_H-M   'P 1'
#
loop_
_entity.id
_entity.type
_entity.pdbx_description
1 polymer ?
#
loop_
_entity_poly.entity_id
_entity_poly.type
_entity_poly.pdbx_seq_one_letter_code
_entity_poly.pdbx_strand_id
1 'polypeptide(L)'
;MNKTLIFSLILLTVIATACGVQAAQPSPLPATATEAVIVPAATNTSVPVPTEAQVSQTESPTQPAAPTVSFANDILPIFNNSCNKCHGVEQVKEGLDMRTYETLMAGSFNGSVVTPGSANDSFLVEQIIKGEMPKRGQKLLPAQIQLIIDWINAGALNN
;
A
#
# COMPACT_ATOMS: atom_id res chain seq x y z
N MET A 1 15.59 -12.57 -55.99
CA MET A 1 14.74 -13.78 -55.92
C MET A 1 15.66 -14.97 -56.14
N ASN A 2 16.30 -15.46 -55.08
CA ASN A 2 17.32 -16.52 -55.14
C ASN A 2 17.34 -17.21 -53.76
N LYS A 3 16.97 -18.50 -53.76
CA LYS A 3 16.77 -19.38 -52.62
C LYS A 3 18.08 -20.09 -52.24
N THR A 4 18.46 -20.10 -50.96
CA THR A 4 19.22 -21.21 -50.30
C THR A 4 19.24 -20.89 -48.79
N LEU A 5 18.37 -21.42 -47.92
CA LEU A 5 18.32 -22.80 -47.41
C LEU A 5 19.71 -23.33 -47.03
N ILE A 6 20.24 -22.85 -45.90
CA ILE A 6 21.32 -23.52 -45.17
C ILE A 6 20.84 -23.69 -43.73
N PHE A 7 20.20 -24.85 -43.51
CA PHE A 7 19.97 -25.44 -42.20
C PHE A 7 21.34 -25.80 -41.60
N SER A 8 21.94 -24.89 -40.84
CA SER A 8 23.07 -25.23 -39.98
C SER A 8 22.56 -25.57 -38.58
N LEU A 9 22.49 -26.88 -38.38
CA LEU A 9 22.28 -27.62 -37.16
C LEU A 9 23.24 -27.14 -36.04
N ILE A 10 22.80 -26.21 -35.19
CA ILE A 10 23.51 -25.87 -33.95
C ILE A 10 23.00 -26.81 -32.86
N LEU A 11 23.71 -27.91 -32.69
CA LEU A 11 23.56 -28.84 -31.57
C LEU A 11 24.11 -28.16 -30.31
N LEU A 12 23.24 -27.51 -29.55
CA LEU A 12 23.58 -26.84 -28.29
C LEU A 12 23.38 -27.83 -27.13
N THR A 13 24.45 -28.54 -26.79
CA THR A 13 24.56 -29.25 -25.52
C THR A 13 24.69 -28.24 -24.39
N VAL A 14 23.64 -28.07 -23.58
CA VAL A 14 23.71 -27.35 -22.30
C VAL A 14 23.53 -28.37 -21.19
N ILE A 15 24.66 -28.81 -20.64
CA ILE A 15 24.72 -29.55 -19.37
C ILE A 15 24.78 -28.48 -18.28
N ALA A 16 23.70 -28.32 -17.53
CA ALA A 16 23.66 -27.47 -16.34
C ALA A 16 23.07 -28.25 -15.17
N THR A 17 23.96 -28.97 -14.51
CA THR A 17 23.87 -29.45 -13.14
C THR A 17 23.61 -28.28 -12.20
N ALA A 18 22.64 -28.40 -11.29
CA ALA A 18 22.85 -28.27 -9.83
C ALA A 18 21.58 -27.91 -9.03
N CYS A 19 21.56 -28.54 -7.85
CA CYS A 19 20.96 -28.14 -6.58
C CYS A 19 19.44 -28.06 -6.47
N GLY A 20 18.92 -29.09 -5.79
CA GLY A 20 17.60 -29.10 -5.22
C GLY A 20 17.37 -27.93 -4.26
N VAL A 21 16.16 -27.39 -4.33
CA VAL A 21 15.60 -26.47 -3.35
C VAL A 21 14.58 -27.26 -2.56
N GLN A 22 14.97 -27.64 -1.35
CA GLN A 22 14.08 -28.15 -0.32
C GLN A 22 13.07 -27.04 0.01
N ALA A 23 11.80 -27.25 -0.31
CA ALA A 23 10.73 -26.37 0.12
C ALA A 23 10.62 -26.45 1.66
N ALA A 24 11.01 -25.37 2.34
CA ALA A 24 10.66 -25.15 3.73
C ALA A 24 9.13 -25.02 3.84
N GLN A 25 8.53 -25.89 4.63
CA GLN A 25 7.10 -25.86 4.94
C GLN A 25 6.83 -24.68 5.89
N PRO A 26 5.79 -23.84 5.65
CA PRO A 26 5.36 -22.86 6.63
C PRO A 26 4.70 -23.56 7.83
N SER A 27 5.16 -23.24 9.04
CA SER A 27 4.53 -23.66 10.28
C SER A 27 3.09 -23.13 10.38
N PRO A 28 2.12 -23.92 10.85
CA PRO A 28 0.79 -23.41 11.14
C PRO A 28 0.84 -22.50 12.37
N LEU A 29 0.36 -21.27 12.21
CA LEU A 29 0.05 -20.39 13.34
C LEU A 29 -1.17 -20.94 14.08
N PRO A 30 -1.16 -20.99 15.44
CA PRO A 30 -2.33 -21.39 16.20
C PRO A 30 -3.42 -20.33 16.09
N ALA A 31 -4.61 -20.76 15.67
CA ALA A 31 -5.84 -20.04 15.92
C ALA A 31 -6.09 -20.01 17.42
N THR A 32 -6.21 -18.83 18.01
CA THR A 32 -6.88 -18.67 19.29
C THR A 32 -7.90 -17.56 19.13
N ALA A 33 -9.15 -18.01 19.02
CA ALA A 33 -10.31 -17.19 19.30
C ALA A 33 -10.21 -16.70 20.74
N THR A 34 -10.49 -15.43 20.97
CA THR A 34 -10.81 -14.94 22.31
C THR A 34 -12.09 -14.12 22.23
N GLU A 35 -12.99 -14.51 23.11
CA GLU A 35 -14.37 -14.12 23.30
C GLU A 35 -14.62 -12.62 23.36
N ALA A 36 -15.82 -12.27 22.91
CA ALA A 36 -16.47 -11.00 23.13
C ALA A 36 -16.63 -10.72 24.64
N VAL A 37 -16.10 -9.58 25.08
CA VAL A 37 -16.44 -9.00 26.39
C VAL A 37 -17.48 -7.91 26.16
N ILE A 38 -18.69 -8.23 26.62
CA ILE A 38 -19.85 -7.37 26.71
C ILE A 38 -19.58 -6.37 27.84
N VAL A 39 -19.62 -5.06 27.54
CA VAL A 39 -19.64 -4.01 28.57
C VAL A 39 -21.06 -3.42 28.61
N PRO A 40 -21.78 -3.50 29.74
CA PRO A 40 -23.11 -2.92 29.86
C PRO A 40 -23.08 -1.39 29.97
N ALA A 41 -24.07 -0.78 29.34
CA ALA A 41 -24.39 0.64 29.41
C ALA A 41 -24.70 1.05 30.86
N ALA A 42 -23.95 2.04 31.36
CA ALA A 42 -24.31 2.80 32.55
C ALA A 42 -24.62 4.24 32.13
N THR A 43 -25.91 4.54 32.10
CA THR A 43 -26.50 5.87 32.02
C THR A 43 -26.08 6.67 33.25
N ASN A 44 -25.34 7.76 33.05
CA ASN A 44 -25.13 8.77 34.08
C ASN A 44 -25.84 10.05 33.69
N THR A 45 -26.94 10.23 34.42
CA THR A 45 -27.80 11.38 34.60
C THR A 45 -27.07 12.72 34.58
N SER A 46 -27.66 13.65 33.82
CA SER A 46 -27.39 15.07 33.79
C SER A 46 -27.46 15.71 35.17
N VAL A 47 -26.43 16.50 35.50
CA VAL A 47 -26.54 17.58 36.49
C VAL A 47 -26.29 18.90 35.75
N PRO A 48 -27.16 19.91 35.90
CA PRO A 48 -26.97 21.21 35.27
C PRO A 48 -26.33 22.24 36.22
N VAL A 49 -25.80 23.30 35.60
CA VAL A 49 -25.54 24.68 36.14
C VAL A 49 -24.18 24.90 36.84
N PRO A 50 -23.52 26.09 36.77
CA PRO A 50 -23.75 27.35 36.02
C PRO A 50 -22.59 27.83 35.12
N THR A 51 -22.96 28.84 34.32
CA THR A 51 -22.17 29.84 33.60
C THR A 51 -21.12 30.61 34.44
N GLU A 52 -20.08 31.06 33.73
CA GLU A 52 -19.08 32.10 34.04
C GLU A 52 -17.90 31.77 34.97
N ALA A 53 -16.75 31.43 34.37
CA ALA A 53 -15.57 32.31 34.35
C ALA A 53 -14.45 31.66 33.53
N GLN A 54 -14.03 32.34 32.47
CA GLN A 54 -12.87 32.00 31.67
C GLN A 54 -11.60 32.23 32.48
N VAL A 55 -10.64 31.31 32.38
CA VAL A 55 -9.21 31.50 32.08
C VAL A 55 -8.52 30.17 32.40
N SER A 56 -8.19 29.40 31.37
CA SER A 56 -6.99 28.58 31.41
C SER A 56 -6.64 28.21 29.97
N GLN A 57 -5.81 29.03 29.36
CA GLN A 57 -5.01 28.59 28.23
C GLN A 57 -4.01 27.58 28.78
N THR A 58 -4.44 26.32 28.87
CA THR A 58 -3.50 25.22 28.85
C THR A 58 -3.06 25.11 27.41
N GLU A 59 -1.91 25.71 27.08
CA GLU A 59 -1.12 25.29 25.92
C GLU A 59 -1.13 23.76 25.91
N SER A 60 -1.83 23.19 24.93
CA SER A 60 -1.69 21.77 24.65
C SER A 60 -0.20 21.56 24.38
N PRO A 61 0.45 20.58 25.03
CA PRO A 61 1.85 20.33 24.77
C PRO A 61 1.96 20.15 23.26
N THR A 62 2.80 20.96 22.61
CA THR A 62 3.16 20.75 21.20
C THR A 62 3.88 19.41 21.18
N GLN A 63 3.09 18.35 21.02
CA GLN A 63 3.57 17.03 20.73
C GLN A 63 4.37 17.21 19.43
N PRO A 64 5.66 16.82 19.40
CA PRO A 64 6.43 16.85 18.17
C PRO A 64 5.57 16.19 17.10
N ALA A 65 5.23 16.93 16.05
CA ALA A 65 4.50 16.37 14.94
C ALA A 65 5.28 15.12 14.52
N ALA A 66 4.64 13.95 14.63
CA ALA A 66 5.27 12.71 14.22
C ALA A 66 5.78 12.92 12.79
N PRO A 67 6.98 12.40 12.45
CA PRO A 67 7.55 12.61 11.13
C PRO A 67 6.51 12.19 10.08
N THR A 68 6.12 13.16 9.25
CA THR A 68 5.11 12.95 8.21
C THR A 68 5.75 12.13 7.09
N VAL A 69 5.08 11.05 6.67
CA VAL A 69 5.54 10.22 5.56
C VAL A 69 5.70 11.08 4.31
N SER A 70 6.87 10.99 3.65
CA SER A 70 7.20 11.73 2.44
C SER A 70 6.78 10.96 1.19
N PHE A 71 6.03 11.60 0.29
CA PHE A 71 5.71 10.98 -0.98
C PHE A 71 6.98 10.67 -1.77
N ALA A 72 7.88 11.64 -1.89
CA ALA A 72 9.07 11.49 -2.73
C ALA A 72 10.04 10.43 -2.18
N ASN A 73 10.22 10.38 -0.85
CA ASN A 73 11.25 9.55 -0.24
C ASN A 73 10.74 8.19 0.26
N ASP A 74 9.48 8.09 0.68
CA ASP A 74 8.95 6.87 1.29
C ASP A 74 7.99 6.13 0.35
N ILE A 75 7.11 6.85 -0.35
CA ILE A 75 6.02 6.25 -1.14
C ILE A 75 6.42 5.95 -2.59
N LEU A 76 7.00 6.93 -3.28
CA LEU A 76 7.36 6.79 -4.69
C LEU A 76 8.34 5.64 -4.93
N PRO A 77 9.35 5.37 -4.07
CA PRO A 77 10.20 4.19 -4.23
C PRO A 77 9.44 2.86 -4.15
N ILE A 78 8.38 2.77 -3.33
CA ILE A 78 7.52 1.58 -3.27
C ILE A 78 6.81 1.39 -4.61
N PHE A 79 6.21 2.46 -5.17
CA PHE A 79 5.54 2.38 -6.46
C PHE A 79 6.48 2.08 -7.62
N ASN A 80 7.68 2.67 -7.63
CA ASN A 80 8.72 2.38 -8.61
C ASN A 80 9.08 0.89 -8.64
N ASN A 81 9.21 0.27 -7.47
CA ASN A 81 9.64 -1.12 -7.36
C ASN A 81 8.50 -2.12 -7.58
N SER A 82 7.27 -1.80 -7.19
CA SER A 82 6.18 -2.77 -7.09
C SER A 82 5.02 -2.52 -8.07
N CYS A 83 4.86 -1.31 -8.60
CA CYS A 83 3.65 -0.92 -9.33
C CYS A 83 3.95 -0.43 -10.76
N ASN A 84 4.98 0.38 -10.93
CA ASN A 84 5.22 1.17 -12.15
C ASN A 84 5.55 0.33 -13.37
N LYS A 85 5.93 -0.94 -13.21
CA LYS A 85 6.04 -1.86 -14.36
C LYS A 85 4.71 -1.98 -15.11
N CYS A 86 3.59 -2.09 -14.39
CA CYS A 86 2.27 -2.28 -14.98
C CYS A 86 1.37 -1.05 -14.98
N HIS A 87 1.67 -0.06 -14.15
CA HIS A 87 0.91 1.19 -14.03
C HIS A 87 1.87 2.36 -14.22
N GLY A 88 2.56 2.40 -15.36
CA GLY A 88 3.59 3.38 -15.69
C GLY A 88 4.46 3.02 -16.90
N VAL A 89 5.65 2.47 -16.64
CA VAL A 89 6.79 2.34 -17.58
C VAL A 89 6.51 1.45 -18.78
N GLU A 90 6.13 0.19 -18.58
CA GLU A 90 5.92 -0.73 -19.71
C GLU A 90 4.51 -0.60 -20.27
N GLN A 91 3.56 -0.27 -19.41
CA GLN A 91 2.14 -0.17 -19.71
C GLN A 91 1.46 0.68 -18.65
N VAL A 92 0.36 1.33 -19.04
CA VAL A 92 -0.51 2.12 -18.17
C VAL A 92 -1.84 1.38 -18.02
N LYS A 93 -1.82 0.26 -17.28
CA LYS A 93 -3.01 -0.61 -17.16
C LYS A 93 -4.17 0.13 -16.51
N GLU A 94 -5.36 -0.08 -17.05
CA GLU A 94 -6.59 0.61 -16.65
C GLU A 94 -6.47 2.14 -16.68
N GLY A 95 -5.49 2.67 -17.42
CA GLY A 95 -5.23 4.11 -17.48
C GLY A 95 -4.57 4.70 -16.24
N LEU A 96 -4.12 3.88 -15.29
CA LEU A 96 -3.44 4.35 -14.09
C LEU A 96 -1.92 4.48 -14.30
N ASP A 97 -1.38 5.67 -14.04
CA ASP A 97 0.05 5.96 -14.08
C ASP A 97 0.55 6.44 -12.71
N MET A 98 1.39 5.65 -12.04
CA MET A 98 1.88 5.90 -10.68
C MET A 98 3.33 6.43 -10.66
N ARG A 99 3.85 6.92 -11.79
CA ARG A 99 5.23 7.43 -11.89
C ARG A 99 5.45 8.79 -11.23
N THR A 100 4.39 9.58 -11.09
CA THR A 100 4.44 10.91 -10.47
C THR A 100 3.27 11.08 -9.51
N TYR A 101 3.38 12.06 -8.61
CA TYR A 101 2.28 12.42 -7.72
C TYR A 101 1.05 12.83 -8.54
N GLU A 102 1.25 13.72 -9.52
CA GLU A 102 0.19 14.31 -10.31
C GLU A 102 -0.58 13.24 -11.10
N THR A 103 0.13 12.29 -11.71
CA THR A 103 -0.52 11.22 -12.47
C THR A 103 -1.23 10.20 -11.58
N LEU A 104 -0.69 9.90 -10.40
CA LEU A 104 -1.35 9.03 -9.43
C LEU A 104 -2.65 9.65 -8.93
N MET A 105 -2.61 10.93 -8.58
CA MET A 105 -3.76 11.65 -8.05
C MET A 105 -4.81 11.97 -9.12
N ALA A 106 -4.43 12.02 -10.41
CA ALA A 106 -5.37 12.08 -11.52
C ALA A 106 -6.23 10.81 -11.65
N GLY A 107 -5.78 9.68 -11.10
CA GLY A 107 -6.52 8.43 -11.05
C GLY A 107 -6.38 7.56 -12.30
N SER A 108 -7.39 6.73 -12.51
CA SER A 108 -7.46 5.73 -13.59
C SER A 108 -8.67 6.01 -14.51
N PHE A 109 -8.86 5.19 -15.54
CA PHE A 109 -10.10 5.24 -16.34
C PHE A 109 -11.37 4.98 -15.53
N ASN A 110 -11.24 4.33 -14.37
CA ASN A 110 -12.35 4.05 -13.46
C ASN A 110 -12.52 5.11 -12.35
N GLY A 111 -11.78 6.23 -12.43
CA GLY A 111 -11.82 7.31 -11.46
C GLY A 111 -10.66 7.29 -10.46
N SER A 112 -10.85 7.98 -9.33
CA SER A 112 -9.80 8.14 -8.31
C SER A 112 -9.41 6.79 -7.70
N VAL A 113 -8.11 6.62 -7.45
CA VAL A 113 -7.56 5.44 -6.77
C VAL A 113 -7.06 5.76 -5.36
N VAL A 114 -6.83 7.04 -5.06
CA VAL A 114 -6.42 7.54 -3.75
C VAL A 114 -7.48 8.54 -3.27
N THR A 115 -7.94 8.36 -2.04
CA THR A 115 -8.85 9.26 -1.35
C THR A 115 -8.06 9.92 -0.21
N PRO A 116 -7.53 11.14 -0.40
CA PRO A 116 -6.78 11.85 0.64
C PRO A 116 -7.56 11.93 1.96
N GLY A 117 -6.91 11.56 3.06
CA GLY A 117 -7.49 11.54 4.40
C GLY A 117 -8.26 10.26 4.74
N SER A 118 -8.47 9.33 3.80
CA SER A 118 -9.14 8.05 4.06
C SER A 118 -8.51 6.90 3.28
N ALA A 119 -7.59 6.18 3.93
CA ALA A 119 -7.03 4.94 3.38
C ALA A 119 -8.10 3.86 3.20
N ASN A 120 -9.10 3.81 4.08
CA ASN A 120 -10.18 2.83 4.01
C ASN A 120 -11.08 3.04 2.78
N ASP A 121 -11.23 4.28 2.32
CA ASP A 121 -12.00 4.63 1.13
C ASP A 121 -11.12 4.73 -0.12
N SER A 122 -9.85 4.32 -0.04
CA SER A 122 -8.91 4.35 -1.16
C SER A 122 -8.87 3.00 -1.86
N PHE A 123 -9.30 2.96 -3.13
CA PHE A 123 -9.27 1.74 -3.94
C PHE A 123 -7.87 1.12 -4.05
N LEU A 124 -6.81 1.96 -4.07
CA LEU A 124 -5.43 1.50 -4.03
C LEU A 124 -5.16 0.59 -2.81
N VAL A 125 -5.58 1.02 -1.62
CA VAL A 125 -5.36 0.28 -0.37
C VAL A 125 -6.19 -1.00 -0.35
N GLU A 126 -7.45 -0.93 -0.79
CA GLU A 126 -8.32 -2.09 -0.93
C GLU A 126 -7.66 -3.20 -1.77
N GLN A 127 -7.12 -2.85 -2.94
CA GLN A 127 -6.50 -3.82 -3.85
C GLN A 127 -5.20 -4.40 -3.32
N ILE A 128 -4.42 -3.62 -2.56
CA ILE A 128 -3.21 -4.09 -1.89
C ILE A 128 -3.58 -5.09 -0.78
N ILE A 129 -4.54 -4.76 0.09
CA ILE A 129 -4.94 -5.60 1.23
C ILE A 129 -5.61 -6.90 0.77
N LYS A 130 -6.43 -6.85 -0.29
CA LYS A 130 -7.00 -8.05 -0.92
C LYS A 130 -5.93 -8.95 -1.56
N GLY A 131 -4.70 -8.46 -1.69
CA GLY A 131 -3.63 -9.18 -2.37
C GLY A 131 -3.82 -9.23 -3.88
N GLU A 132 -4.68 -8.39 -4.46
CA GLU A 132 -4.86 -8.29 -5.91
C GLU A 132 -3.72 -7.51 -6.56
N MET A 133 -3.13 -6.57 -5.81
CA MET A 133 -1.96 -5.79 -6.24
C MET A 133 -0.77 -5.95 -5.28
N PRO A 134 0.47 -6.06 -5.80
CA PRO A 134 0.82 -6.22 -7.22
C PRO A 134 0.33 -7.58 -7.76
N LYS A 135 -0.30 -7.61 -8.95
CA LYS A 135 -0.84 -8.85 -9.52
C LYS A 135 0.22 -9.89 -9.87
N ARG A 136 1.44 -9.42 -10.16
CA ARG A 136 2.61 -10.23 -10.46
C ARG A 136 3.77 -9.76 -9.61
N GLY A 137 4.65 -10.67 -9.22
CA GLY A 137 5.80 -10.38 -8.37
C GLY A 137 5.46 -10.45 -6.88
N GLN A 138 6.38 -9.93 -6.07
CA GLN A 138 6.27 -9.97 -4.62
C GLN A 138 5.17 -9.00 -4.14
N LYS A 139 4.40 -9.43 -3.15
CA LYS A 139 3.47 -8.54 -2.43
C LYS A 139 4.25 -7.55 -1.57
N LEU A 140 3.64 -6.40 -1.29
CA LEU A 140 4.24 -5.42 -0.39
C LEU A 140 4.42 -6.03 1.00
N LEU A 141 5.51 -5.63 1.66
CA LEU A 141 5.72 -5.95 3.06
C LEU A 141 4.71 -5.18 3.93
N PRO A 142 4.28 -5.72 5.09
CA PRO A 142 3.33 -5.04 5.97
C PRO A 142 3.73 -3.60 6.30
N ALA A 143 5.03 -3.34 6.52
CA ALA A 143 5.54 -2.00 6.78
C ALA A 143 5.37 -1.03 5.58
N GLN A 144 5.52 -1.53 4.35
CA GLN A 144 5.29 -0.72 3.14
C GLN A 144 3.81 -0.40 2.95
N ILE A 145 2.93 -1.37 3.25
CA ILE A 145 1.48 -1.15 3.24
C ILE A 145 1.12 -0.08 4.27
N GLN A 146 1.70 -0.16 5.48
CA GLN A 146 1.45 0.82 6.54
C GLN A 146 1.91 2.23 6.12
N LEU A 147 3.08 2.38 5.49
CA LEU A 147 3.52 3.68 4.98
C LEU A 147 2.52 4.30 3.99
N ILE A 148 1.97 3.50 3.08
CA ILE A 148 0.95 3.97 2.13
C ILE A 148 -0.32 4.39 2.87
N ILE A 149 -0.78 3.59 3.84
CA ILE A 149 -1.96 3.90 4.66
C ILE A 149 -1.75 5.21 5.41
N ASP A 150 -0.61 5.37 6.08
CA ASP A 150 -0.28 6.54 6.88
C ASP A 150 -0.18 7.79 6.01
N TRP A 151 0.49 7.70 4.86
CA TRP A 151 0.56 8.80 3.89
C TRP A 151 -0.82 9.22 3.40
N ILE A 152 -1.70 8.28 3.04
CA ILE A 152 -3.06 8.60 2.59
C ILE A 152 -3.85 9.26 3.73
N ASN A 153 -3.84 8.68 4.93
CA ASN A 153 -4.55 9.22 6.09
C ASN A 153 -4.04 10.60 6.50
N ALA A 154 -2.76 10.90 6.26
CA ALA A 154 -2.17 12.23 6.47
C ALA A 154 -2.55 13.24 5.36
N GLY A 155 -3.43 12.87 4.43
CA GLY A 155 -3.90 13.75 3.35
C GLY A 155 -3.17 13.56 2.02
N ALA A 156 -2.43 12.46 1.85
CA ALA A 156 -1.73 12.12 0.61
C ALA A 156 -0.91 13.30 0.06
N LEU A 157 -0.05 13.88 0.90
CA LEU A 157 0.70 15.10 0.57
C LEU A 157 1.80 14.82 -0.48
N ASN A 158 2.14 15.83 -1.29
CA ASN A 158 3.31 15.81 -2.17
C ASN A 158 4.47 16.52 -1.45
N ASN A 159 5.28 15.77 -0.71
CA ASN A 159 6.32 16.27 0.21
C ASN A 159 7.62 15.47 0.18
#